data_AF-A0A8S2RWQ0-F1
#
_entry.id   AF-A0A8S2RWQ0-F1
#
_cell.length_a   1.000
_cell.length_b   1.000
_cell.length_c   1.000
_cell.angle_alpha   90.00
_cell.angle_beta   90.00
_cell.angle_gamma   90.00
#
_symmetry.space_group_name_H-M   'P 1'
#
loop_
_entity.id
_entity.type
_entity.pdbx_description
1 polymer ?
#
loop_
_entity_poly.entity_id
_entity_poly.type
_entity_poly.pdbx_seq_one_letter_code
_entity_poly.pdbx_strand_id
1 'polypeptide(L)'
;MQKRICAGTDRRLLYTVVPIPETMLEYIWDYGYLNEPTEIAYITTMLNTCGELSSDPKLLNLTVDLLVNSQKHFRQLEDASSVSLRDIARFCRLYNWFLESLSQRSQAAALKSSA
;
A
#
# COMPACT_ATOMS: atom_id res chain seq x y z
N MET A 1 -32.44 -14.27 1.30
CA MET A 1 -31.90 -14.93 0.09
C MET A 1 -30.99 -13.93 -0.61
N GLN A 2 -29.67 -14.01 -0.42
CA GLN A 2 -28.72 -13.09 -1.07
C GLN A 2 -28.74 -13.33 -2.58
N LYS A 3 -29.27 -12.37 -3.35
CA LYS A 3 -29.18 -12.38 -4.81
C LYS A 3 -27.70 -12.23 -5.17
N ARG A 4 -27.09 -13.31 -5.66
CA ARG A 4 -25.74 -13.28 -6.25
C ARG A 4 -25.79 -12.34 -7.47
N ILE A 5 -24.79 -11.47 -7.62
CA ILE A 5 -24.74 -10.43 -8.67
C ILE A 5 -24.64 -11.03 -10.09
N CYS A 6 -24.34 -12.32 -10.22
CA CYS A 6 -24.05 -12.91 -11.52
C CYS A 6 -24.86 -14.19 -11.74
N ALA A 7 -25.82 -14.14 -12.68
CA ALA A 7 -26.52 -15.31 -13.23
C ALA A 7 -25.98 -15.74 -14.60
N GLY A 8 -24.83 -15.20 -15.05
CA GLY A 8 -24.21 -15.49 -16.33
C GLY A 8 -22.69 -15.60 -16.22
N THR A 9 -22.16 -16.62 -16.89
CA THR A 9 -20.76 -16.98 -17.21
C THR A 9 -19.64 -16.22 -16.50
N ASP A 10 -18.99 -16.91 -15.55
CA ASP A 10 -17.61 -16.79 -15.05
C ASP A 10 -16.90 -15.42 -15.18
N ARG A 11 -17.46 -14.38 -14.54
CA ARG A 11 -16.70 -13.18 -14.19
C ARG A 11 -16.60 -13.08 -12.68
N ARG A 12 -15.50 -13.59 -12.13
CA ARG A 12 -15.14 -13.38 -10.73
C ARG A 12 -14.86 -11.90 -10.53
N LEU A 13 -15.67 -11.24 -9.71
CA LEU A 13 -15.46 -9.84 -9.36
C LEU A 13 -14.14 -9.71 -8.59
N LEU A 14 -13.37 -8.64 -8.86
CA LEU A 14 -12.14 -8.31 -8.11
C LEU A 14 -12.46 -8.10 -6.62
N TYR A 15 -13.64 -7.57 -6.34
CA TYR A 15 -14.13 -7.29 -5.00
C TYR A 15 -15.41 -8.05 -4.71
N THR A 16 -15.54 -8.51 -3.45
CA THR A 16 -16.81 -9.06 -2.97
C THR A 16 -17.76 -7.91 -2.71
N VAL A 17 -18.81 -7.80 -3.53
CA VAL A 17 -19.82 -6.74 -3.45
C VAL A 17 -21.24 -7.32 -3.45
N VAL A 18 -22.19 -6.50 -2.98
CA VAL A 18 -23.63 -6.74 -2.99
C VAL A 18 -24.26 -5.72 -3.94
N PRO A 19 -25.33 -6.05 -4.68
CA PRO A 19 -25.89 -5.10 -5.64
C PRO A 19 -26.45 -3.88 -4.91
N ILE A 20 -26.21 -2.70 -5.47
CA ILE A 20 -26.69 -1.44 -4.93
C ILE A 20 -28.20 -1.33 -5.24
N PRO A 21 -29.04 -0.86 -4.30
CA PRO A 21 -30.45 -0.58 -4.58
C PRO A 21 -30.64 0.41 -5.72
N GLU A 22 -31.66 0.21 -6.56
CA GLU A 22 -31.91 1.03 -7.75
C GLU A 22 -32.11 2.51 -7.41
N THR A 23 -32.82 2.80 -6.32
CA THR A 23 -33.04 4.16 -5.80
C THR A 23 -31.77 4.86 -5.33
N MET A 24 -30.67 4.12 -5.14
CA MET A 24 -29.39 4.70 -4.74
C MET A 24 -28.47 4.99 -5.93
N LEU A 25 -28.77 4.45 -7.12
CA LEU A 25 -27.90 4.60 -8.29
C LEU A 25 -27.74 6.05 -8.74
N GLU A 26 -28.80 6.84 -8.61
CA GLU A 26 -28.84 8.28 -8.93
C GLU A 26 -27.95 9.14 -8.03
N TYR A 27 -27.44 8.61 -6.91
CA TYR A 27 -26.53 9.31 -5.99
C TYR A 27 -25.08 8.86 -6.10
N ILE A 28 -24.74 7.97 -7.05
CA ILE A 28 -23.38 7.47 -7.22
C ILE A 28 -22.56 8.46 -8.04
N TRP A 29 -21.33 8.70 -7.61
CA TRP A 29 -20.37 9.50 -8.36
C TRP A 29 -19.07 8.72 -8.56
N ASP A 30 -18.48 8.85 -9.76
CA ASP A 30 -17.15 8.32 -10.06
C ASP A 30 -16.09 9.38 -9.76
N TYR A 31 -15.27 9.12 -8.74
CA TYR A 31 -14.15 10.00 -8.37
C TYR A 31 -12.88 9.72 -9.18
N GLY A 32 -12.87 8.69 -10.02
CA GLY A 32 -11.73 8.27 -10.83
C GLY A 32 -10.59 7.69 -10.00
N TYR A 33 -9.39 7.74 -10.57
CA TYR A 33 -8.16 7.19 -10.00
C TYR A 33 -7.20 8.30 -9.58
N LEU A 34 -6.31 7.96 -8.65
CA LEU A 34 -5.22 8.84 -8.26
C LEU A 34 -4.24 9.00 -9.44
N ASN A 35 -3.92 10.23 -9.80
CA ASN A 35 -2.94 10.49 -10.85
C ASN A 35 -1.51 10.18 -10.35
N GLU A 36 -0.62 9.79 -11.27
CA GLU A 36 0.78 9.42 -10.96
C GLU A 36 1.53 10.49 -10.15
N PRO A 37 1.50 11.80 -10.47
CA PRO A 37 2.25 12.79 -9.70
C PRO A 37 1.71 12.98 -8.27
N THR A 38 0.40 12.89 -8.08
CA THR A 38 -0.21 13.02 -6.75
C THR A 38 0.03 11.75 -5.93
N GLU A 39 0.02 10.58 -6.55
CA GLU A 39 0.42 9.34 -5.91
C GLU A 39 1.87 9.40 -5.40
N ILE A 40 2.81 9.84 -6.25
CA ILE A 40 4.21 10.04 -5.85
C ILE A 40 4.29 11.00 -4.66
N ALA A 41 3.53 12.11 -4.67
CA ALA A 41 3.51 13.07 -3.57
C ALA A 41 2.97 12.46 -2.26
N TYR A 42 1.91 11.66 -2.33
CA TYR A 42 1.39 10.94 -1.17
C TYR A 42 2.39 9.92 -0.64
N ILE A 43 2.99 9.10 -1.50
CA ILE A 43 4.00 8.10 -1.11
C ILE A 43 5.17 8.80 -0.42
N THR A 44 5.68 9.87 -1.03
CA THR A 44 6.77 10.68 -0.47
C THR A 44 6.40 11.22 0.91
N THR A 45 5.20 11.78 1.08
CA THR A 45 4.73 12.30 2.37
C THR A 45 4.64 11.20 3.43
N MET A 46 4.09 10.04 3.07
CA MET A 46 4.00 8.89 3.97
C MET A 46 5.36 8.36 4.40
N LEU A 47 6.32 8.28 3.47
CA LEU A 47 7.68 7.82 3.75
C LEU A 47 8.49 8.84 4.56
N ASN A 48 8.22 10.14 4.43
CA ASN A 48 8.80 11.15 5.31
C ASN A 48 8.39 10.99 6.77
N THR A 49 7.23 10.38 7.03
CA THR A 49 6.77 10.04 8.39
C THR A 49 7.21 8.64 8.85
N CYS A 50 7.97 7.91 8.02
CA CYS A 50 8.34 6.53 8.25
C CYS A 50 9.68 6.39 8.99
N GLY A 51 9.63 6.45 10.32
CA GLY A 51 10.80 6.15 11.16
C GLY A 51 11.99 7.03 10.81
N GLU A 52 13.18 6.44 10.73
CA GLU A 52 14.43 7.17 10.41
C GLU A 52 14.67 7.35 8.91
N LEU A 53 13.75 6.92 8.04
CA LEU A 53 13.93 6.97 6.59
C LEU A 53 14.12 8.40 6.07
N SER A 54 13.48 9.38 6.72
CA SER A 54 13.63 10.80 6.39
C SER A 54 15.03 11.37 6.69
N SER A 55 15.84 10.66 7.47
CA SER A 55 17.19 11.13 7.86
C SER A 55 18.19 11.00 6.71
N ASP A 56 17.94 10.12 5.74
CA ASP A 56 18.75 9.95 4.54
C ASP A 56 17.91 10.26 3.29
N PRO A 57 18.04 11.47 2.71
CA PRO A 57 17.31 11.86 1.51
C PRO A 57 17.56 10.97 0.30
N LYS A 58 18.75 10.36 0.17
CA LYS A 58 19.06 9.47 -0.95
C LYS A 58 18.31 8.16 -0.80
N LEU A 59 18.32 7.59 0.40
CA LEU A 59 17.57 6.38 0.71
C LEU A 59 16.06 6.61 0.59
N LEU A 60 15.56 7.76 1.06
CA LEU A 60 14.17 8.16 0.92
C LEU A 60 13.75 8.19 -0.56
N ASN A 61 14.47 8.93 -1.41
CA ASN A 61 14.14 9.04 -2.83
C ASN A 61 14.20 7.69 -3.54
N LEU A 62 15.24 6.88 -3.26
CA LEU A 62 15.33 5.52 -3.79
C LEU A 62 14.14 4.66 -3.37
N THR A 63 13.70 4.78 -2.12
CA THR A 63 12.56 4.01 -1.60
C THR A 63 11.25 4.47 -2.23
N VAL A 64 11.06 5.78 -2.43
CA VAL A 64 9.90 6.32 -3.19
C VAL A 64 9.88 5.71 -4.58
N ASP A 65 10.98 5.80 -5.32
CA ASP A 65 11.08 5.29 -6.68
C ASP A 65 10.79 3.78 -6.74
N LEU A 66 11.35 3.00 -5.81
CA LEU A 66 11.11 1.56 -5.72
C LEU A 66 9.64 1.24 -5.47
N LEU A 67 8.98 1.92 -4.53
CA LEU A 67 7.57 1.66 -4.22
C LEU A 67 6.63 2.08 -5.36
N VAL A 68 6.89 3.23 -5.99
CA VAL A 68 6.14 3.70 -7.16
C VAL A 68 6.26 2.69 -8.31
N ASN A 69 7.49 2.26 -8.64
CA ASN A 69 7.70 1.26 -9.68
C ASN A 69 7.08 -0.09 -9.33
N SER A 70 7.14 -0.50 -8.06
CA SER A 70 6.50 -1.73 -7.59
C SER A 70 4.98 -1.67 -7.78
N GLN A 71 4.34 -0.57 -7.36
CA GLN A 71 2.89 -0.40 -7.56
C GLN A 71 2.52 -0.37 -9.04
N LYS A 72 3.30 0.32 -9.87
CA LYS A 72 3.12 0.35 -11.33
C LYS A 72 3.22 -1.05 -11.94
N HIS A 73 4.17 -1.86 -11.48
CA HIS A 73 4.33 -3.24 -11.92
C HIS A 73 3.11 -4.11 -11.58
N PHE A 74 2.62 -4.06 -10.33
CA PHE A 74 1.43 -4.82 -9.94
C PHE A 74 0.17 -4.39 -10.69
N ARG A 75 0.02 -3.09 -11.02
CA ARG A 75 -1.10 -2.61 -11.84
C ARG A 75 -1.02 -3.11 -13.29
N GLN A 76 0.18 -3.31 -13.83
CA GLN A 76 0.36 -3.86 -15.17
C GLN A 76 0.07 -5.37 -15.22
N LEU A 77 0.36 -6.10 -14.15
CA LEU A 77 0.12 -7.54 -14.07
C LEU A 77 -1.34 -7.89 -13.75
N GLU A 78 -2.01 -7.09 -12.94
CA GLU A 78 -3.36 -7.35 -12.45
C GLU A 78 -4.36 -6.28 -12.92
N ASP A 79 -4.76 -5.35 -12.04
CA ASP A 79 -5.72 -4.28 -12.29
C ASP A 79 -5.25 -2.98 -11.62
N ALA A 80 -5.79 -1.82 -12.05
CA ALA A 80 -5.50 -0.53 -11.44
C ALA A 80 -5.75 -0.50 -9.92
N SER A 81 -6.69 -1.32 -9.45
CA SER A 81 -7.11 -1.41 -8.05
C SER A 81 -6.32 -2.43 -7.23
N SER A 82 -5.32 -3.12 -7.80
CA SER A 82 -4.56 -4.19 -7.10
C SER A 82 -3.73 -3.68 -5.93
N VAL A 83 -3.32 -2.41 -5.97
CA VAL A 83 -2.45 -1.77 -4.98
C VAL A 83 -2.97 -0.40 -4.60
N SER A 84 -2.63 0.03 -3.38
CA SER A 84 -3.07 1.30 -2.82
C SER A 84 -2.04 1.91 -1.87
N LEU A 85 -2.26 3.16 -1.46
CA LEU A 85 -1.49 3.80 -0.39
C LEU A 85 -1.51 3.02 0.93
N ARG A 86 -2.48 2.11 1.14
CA ARG A 86 -2.47 1.21 2.31
C ARG A 86 -1.27 0.27 2.32
N ASP A 87 -0.80 -0.15 1.15
CA ASP A 87 0.39 -1.00 1.02
C ASP A 87 1.65 -0.25 1.44
N ILE A 88 1.70 1.06 1.16
CA ILE A 88 2.76 1.96 1.63
C ILE A 88 2.70 2.09 3.15
N ALA A 89 1.52 2.24 3.75
CA ALA A 89 1.38 2.25 5.20
C ALA A 89 1.85 0.92 5.85
N ARG A 90 1.58 -0.22 5.21
CA ARG A 90 2.08 -1.54 5.65
C ARG A 90 3.60 -1.63 5.53
N PHE A 91 4.17 -1.14 4.42
CA PHE A 91 5.61 -1.03 4.25
C PHE A 91 6.23 -0.23 5.40
N CYS A 92 5.69 0.93 5.75
CA CYS A 92 6.22 1.74 6.84
C CYS A 92 6.24 1.00 8.19
N ARG A 93 5.15 0.28 8.50
CA ARG A 93 5.06 -0.54 9.71
C ARG A 93 6.13 -1.63 9.73
N LEU A 94 6.31 -2.32 8.61
CA LEU A 94 7.29 -3.38 8.47
C LEU A 94 8.73 -2.83 8.56
N TYR A 95 9.00 -1.72 7.89
CA TYR A 95 10.30 -1.03 7.91
C TYR A 95 10.70 -0.61 9.33
N ASN A 96 9.80 0.06 10.06
CA ASN A 96 10.06 0.47 11.44
C ASN A 96 10.29 -0.74 12.35
N TRP A 97 9.47 -1.79 12.21
CA TRP A 97 9.68 -3.02 12.94
C TRP A 97 11.05 -3.64 12.65
N PHE A 98 11.51 -3.63 11.38
CA PHE A 98 12.84 -4.12 11.03
C PHE A 98 13.95 -3.32 11.72
N LEU A 99 13.85 -1.99 11.75
CA LEU A 99 14.84 -1.13 12.42
C LEU A 99 14.90 -1.41 13.94
N GLU A 100 13.74 -1.45 14.60
CA GLU A 100 13.64 -1.79 16.02
C GLU A 100 14.25 -3.18 16.30
N SER A 101 13.90 -4.15 15.47
CA SER A 101 14.38 -5.52 15.58
C SER A 101 15.89 -5.64 15.37
N LEU A 102 16.48 -4.85 14.46
CA LEU A 102 17.93 -4.79 14.26
C LEU A 102 18.65 -4.18 15.47
N SER A 103 18.12 -3.09 16.01
CA SER A 103 18.66 -2.44 17.22
C SER A 103 18.64 -3.36 18.43
N GLN A 104 17.54 -4.08 18.64
CA GLN A 104 17.44 -5.06 19.74
C GLN A 104 18.45 -6.20 19.59
N ARG A 105 18.64 -6.71 18.36
CA ARG A 105 19.61 -7.79 18.09
C ARG A 105 21.05 -7.33 18.28
N SER A 106 21.40 -6.12 17.86
CA SER A 106 22.75 -5.59 18.02
C SER A 106 23.11 -5.39 19.50
N GLN A 107 22.16 -4.86 20.29
CA GLN A 107 22.32 -4.73 21.75
C GLN A 107 22.47 -6.09 22.44
N ALA A 108 21.64 -7.07 22.07
CA ALA A 108 21.74 -8.42 22.60
C ALA A 108 23.06 -9.12 22.24
N ALA A 109 23.62 -8.85 21.06
CA ALA A 109 24.93 -9.35 20.66
C ALA A 109 26.07 -8.70 21.46
N ALA A 110 26.01 -7.38 21.67
CA ALA A 110 27.00 -6.65 22.46
C ALA A 110 27.07 -7.15 23.91
N LEU A 111 25.91 -7.35 24.56
CA LEU A 111 25.82 -7.87 25.93
C LEU A 111 26.44 -9.26 26.09
N LYS A 112 26.32 -10.13 25.08
CA LYS A 112 26.91 -11.47 25.07
C LYS A 112 28.43 -11.47 24.90
N SER A 113 29.01 -10.40 24.34
CA SER A 113 30.47 -10.29 24.12
C SER A 113 31.21 -9.74 25.33
N SER A 114 30.48 -9.15 26.29
CA SER A 114 31.03 -8.55 27.52
C SER A 114 30.89 -9.44 28.76
N ALA A 115 30.30 -10.63 28.60
CA ALA A 115 30.15 -11.66 29.63
C ALA A 115 31.03 -12.87 29.27
#